data_AF-A0A0M9YFX3-F1
#
_entry.id   AF-A0A0M9YFX3-F1
#
_cell.length_a   1.000
_cell.length_b   1.000
_cell.length_c   1.000
_cell.angle_alpha   90.00
_cell.angle_beta   90.00
_cell.angle_gamma   90.00
#
_symmetry.space_group_name_H-M   'P 1'
#
loop_
_entity.id
_entity.type
_entity.pdbx_description
1 polymer ?
#
loop_
_entity_poly.entity_id
_entity_poly.type
_entity_poly.pdbx_seq_one_letter_code
_entity_poly.pdbx_strand_id
1 'polypeptide(L)'
;GLIVGIDRFMSAARALTNFAGNAVATVLIGTWTKEFDRERATEVLAGRLPFDETTLVDDVHATDPAGEPAAVPVQSAGDKDGVPV
;
A
#
# COMPACT_ATOMS: atom_id res chain seq x y z
N GLY A 1 -28.04 12.23 -3.57
CA GLY A 1 -27.65 11.38 -4.71
C GLY A 1 -26.29 11.75 -5.25
N LEU A 2 -26.19 12.89 -5.95
CA LEU A 2 -24.96 13.34 -6.63
C LEU A 2 -23.74 13.54 -5.70
N ILE A 3 -23.94 14.19 -4.55
CA ILE A 3 -22.85 14.53 -3.61
C ILE A 3 -22.20 13.26 -3.02
N VAL A 4 -23.01 12.25 -2.66
CA VAL A 4 -22.53 10.94 -2.18
C VAL A 4 -21.78 10.19 -3.29
N GLY A 5 -22.19 10.35 -4.55
CA GLY A 5 -21.48 9.79 -5.70
C GLY A 5 -20.09 10.39 -5.89
N ILE A 6 -19.95 11.71 -5.72
CA ILE A 6 -18.67 12.42 -5.82
C ILE A 6 -17.75 12.03 -4.65
N ASP A 7 -18.27 11.97 -3.42
CA ASP A 7 -17.51 11.54 -2.24
C ASP A 7 -16.95 10.10 -2.40
N ARG A 8 -17.78 9.17 -2.89
CA ARG A 8 -17.35 7.79 -3.20
C ARG A 8 -16.31 7.73 -4.32
N PHE A 9 -16.45 8.55 -5.36
CA PHE A 9 -15.45 8.64 -6.42
C PHE A 9 -14.13 9.23 -5.91
N MET A 10 -14.18 10.28 -5.10
CA MET A 10 -12.98 10.87 -4.49
C MET A 10 -12.24 9.86 -3.61
N SER A 11 -12.98 9.05 -2.82
CA SER A 11 -12.39 7.95 -2.04
C SER A 11 -11.79 6.86 -2.93
N ALA A 12 -12.48 6.46 -4.00
CA ALA A 12 -12.00 5.45 -4.94
C ALA A 12 -10.72 5.89 -5.68
N ALA A 13 -10.65 7.17 -6.07
CA ALA A 13 -9.45 7.72 -6.71
C ALA A 13 -8.24 7.66 -5.76
N ARG A 14 -8.42 8.02 -4.49
CA ARG A 14 -7.37 7.91 -3.46
C ARG A 14 -6.94 6.46 -3.23
N ALA A 15 -7.88 5.53 -3.15
CA ALA A 15 -7.59 4.10 -3.01
C ALA A 15 -6.78 3.57 -4.21
N LEU A 16 -7.16 3.96 -5.42
CA LEU A 16 -6.47 3.58 -6.65
C LEU A 16 -5.03 4.08 -6.69
N THR A 17 -4.78 5.34 -6.32
CA THR A 17 -3.41 5.89 -6.31
C THR A 17 -2.52 5.23 -5.26
N ASN A 18 -3.07 4.91 -4.08
CA ASN A 18 -2.33 4.20 -3.04
C ASN A 18 -1.96 2.78 -3.49
N PHE A 19 -2.91 2.06 -4.09
CA PHE A 19 -2.65 0.73 -4.64
C PHE A 19 -1.62 0.77 -5.79
N ALA A 20 -1.83 1.63 -6.78
CA ALA A 20 -0.93 1.77 -7.91
C ALA A 20 0.49 2.17 -7.47
N GLY A 21 0.60 3.09 -6.49
CA GLY A 21 1.87 3.49 -5.91
C GLY A 21 2.61 2.31 -5.28
N ASN A 22 1.93 1.52 -4.45
CA ASN A 22 2.52 0.33 -3.84
C ASN A 22 2.93 -0.72 -4.89
N ALA A 23 2.08 -1.00 -5.88
CA ALA A 23 2.38 -1.96 -6.94
C ALA A 23 3.60 -1.55 -7.78
N VAL A 24 3.67 -0.27 -8.18
CA VAL A 24 4.80 0.26 -8.93
C VAL A 24 6.08 0.23 -8.09
N ALA A 25 5.99 0.58 -6.80
CA ALA A 25 7.15 0.52 -5.89
C ALA A 25 7.71 -0.90 -5.78
N THR A 26 6.86 -1.92 -5.64
CA THR A 26 7.30 -3.33 -5.60
C THR A 26 8.05 -3.73 -6.86
N VAL A 27 7.52 -3.42 -8.05
CA VAL A 27 8.17 -3.75 -9.33
C VAL A 27 9.48 -2.99 -9.50
N LEU A 28 9.51 -1.71 -9.11
CA LEU A 28 10.70 -0.86 -9.24
C LEU A 28 11.83 -1.36 -8.35
N ILE A 29 11.55 -1.57 -7.06
CA ILE A 29 12.54 -2.08 -6.10
C ILE A 29 13.03 -3.46 -6.52
N GLY A 30 12.14 -4.39 -6.85
CA GLY A 30 12.51 -5.73 -7.32
C GLY A 30 13.40 -5.69 -8.58
N THR A 31 13.15 -4.74 -9.48
CA THR A 31 13.98 -4.55 -10.68
C THR A 31 15.38 -4.06 -10.32
N TRP A 32 15.50 -3.08 -9.42
CA TRP A 32 16.81 -2.55 -9.01
C TRP A 32 17.62 -3.53 -8.17
N THR A 33 16.96 -4.34 -7.34
CA THR A 33 17.62 -5.41 -6.56
C THR A 33 17.95 -6.63 -7.41
N LYS A 34 17.50 -6.69 -8.68
CA LYS A 34 17.60 -7.86 -9.58
C LYS A 34 16.83 -9.10 -9.08
N GLU A 35 15.82 -8.89 -8.24
CA GLU A 35 14.93 -9.94 -7.72
C GLU A 35 13.62 -10.06 -8.54
N PHE A 36 13.43 -9.20 -9.55
CA PHE A 36 12.23 -9.22 -10.40
C PHE A 36 12.42 -10.07 -11.66
N ASP A 37 11.72 -11.20 -11.73
CA ASP A 37 11.64 -12.07 -12.90
C ASP A 37 10.60 -11.55 -13.91
N ARG A 38 11.09 -10.98 -15.01
CA ARG A 38 10.26 -10.38 -16.08
C ARG A 38 9.52 -11.41 -16.92
N GLU A 39 10.13 -12.57 -17.16
CA GLU A 39 9.52 -13.63 -17.97
C GLU A 39 8.34 -14.22 -17.21
N ARG A 40 8.56 -14.58 -15.95
CA ARG A 40 7.48 -15.05 -15.07
C ARG A 40 6.38 -14.02 -14.88
N ALA A 41 6.72 -12.74 -14.66
CA ALA A 41 5.71 -11.69 -14.54
C ALA A 41 4.83 -11.58 -15.80
N THR A 42 5.42 -11.73 -16.99
CA THR A 42 4.68 -11.69 -18.26
C THR A 42 3.71 -12.87 -18.37
N GLU A 43 4.15 -14.09 -18.00
CA GLU A 43 3.30 -15.28 -18.01
C GLU A 43 2.14 -15.19 -17.01
N VAL A 44 2.41 -14.71 -15.80
CA VAL A 44 1.40 -14.53 -14.75
C VAL A 44 0.39 -13.45 -15.13
N LEU A 45 0.85 -12.28 -15.58
CA LEU A 45 -0.03 -11.17 -15.97
C LEU A 45 -0.84 -11.46 -17.24
N ALA A 46 -0.34 -12.34 -18.11
CA ALA A 46 -1.10 -12.85 -19.25
C ALA A 46 -2.08 -13.98 -18.86
N GLY A 47 -2.13 -14.38 -17.59
CA GLY A 47 -3.00 -15.44 -17.08
C GLY A 47 -2.58 -16.86 -17.47
N ARG A 48 -1.38 -17.04 -18.04
CA ARG A 48 -0.89 -18.36 -18.49
C ARG A 48 -0.31 -19.19 -17.34
N LEU A 49 0.15 -18.52 -16.29
CA LEU A 49 0.66 -19.16 -15.08
C LEU A 49 -0.16 -18.68 -13.87
N PRO A 50 -1.29 -19.33 -13.56
CA PRO A 50 -2.10 -18.99 -12.39
C PRO A 50 -1.34 -19.26 -11.10
N PHE A 51 -1.72 -18.52 -10.06
CA PHE A 51 -1.17 -18.71 -8.73
C PHE A 51 -1.69 -20.02 -8.11
N ASP A 52 -0.81 -20.77 -7.44
CA ASP A 52 -1.17 -22.01 -6.74
C ASP A 52 -1.21 -21.76 -5.23
N GLU A 53 -2.41 -21.69 -4.67
CA GLU A 53 -2.65 -21.39 -3.26
C GLU A 53 -2.12 -22.49 -2.32
N THR A 54 -1.87 -23.70 -2.81
CA THR A 54 -1.30 -24.78 -1.99
C THR A 54 0.16 -24.54 -1.65
N THR A 55 0.83 -23.65 -2.39
CA THR A 55 2.22 -23.24 -2.14
C THR A 55 2.36 -22.17 -1.05
N LEU A 56 1.24 -21.63 -0.54
CA LEU A 56 1.22 -20.51 0.42
C LEU A 56 1.29 -20.92 1.90
N VAL A 57 1.54 -22.19 2.20
CA VAL A 57 1.60 -22.67 3.58
C VAL A 57 2.98 -22.36 4.15
N ASP A 58 3.12 -21.20 4.80
CA ASP A 58 4.01 -20.96 5.96
C ASP A 58 3.73 -19.57 6.58
N ASP A 59 3.24 -19.56 7.81
CA ASP A 59 3.13 -18.50 8.84
C ASP A 59 3.51 -17.04 8.50
N VAL A 60 2.72 -16.31 7.69
CA VAL A 60 2.82 -14.84 7.62
C VAL A 60 1.53 -14.18 8.13
N HIS A 61 1.60 -13.80 9.40
CA HIS A 61 0.76 -12.86 10.15
C HIS A 61 -0.63 -12.56 9.56
N ALA A 62 -1.66 -13.11 10.22
CA ALA A 62 -3.02 -12.61 10.13
C ALA A 62 -3.01 -11.08 10.32
N THR A 63 -3.27 -10.34 9.25
CA THR A 63 -3.50 -8.90 9.36
C THR A 63 -4.92 -8.77 9.91
N ASP A 64 -5.04 -8.35 11.17
CA ASP A 64 -6.33 -8.06 11.80
C ASP A 64 -7.14 -7.12 10.88
N PRO A 65 -8.39 -7.47 10.49
CA PRO A 65 -9.20 -6.64 9.61
C PRO A 65 -9.77 -5.38 10.29
N ALA A 66 -9.22 -4.95 11.43
CA ALA A 66 -9.68 -3.82 12.22
C ALA A 66 -8.59 -2.74 12.36
N GLY A 67 -8.04 -2.27 11.23
CA GLY A 67 -7.22 -1.07 11.17
C GLY A 67 -8.08 0.17 11.02
N GLU A 68 -8.58 0.72 12.13
CA GLU A 68 -8.92 2.15 12.19
C GLU A 68 -7.66 2.94 11.78
N PRO A 69 -7.76 3.98 10.92
CA PRO A 69 -6.57 4.66 10.42
C PRO A 69 -5.83 5.28 11.60
N ALA A 70 -4.67 4.69 11.93
CA ALA A 70 -3.76 5.21 12.95
C ALA A 70 -3.46 6.67 12.61
N ALA A 71 -3.99 7.58 13.42
CA ALA A 71 -3.72 9.00 13.34
C ALA A 71 -2.21 9.18 13.47
N VAL A 72 -1.58 9.64 12.38
CA VAL A 72 -0.18 10.06 12.41
C VAL A 72 -0.09 11.24 13.39
N PRO A 73 0.68 11.16 14.49
CA PRO A 73 0.79 12.29 15.39
C PRO A 73 1.50 13.41 14.65
N VAL A 74 0.80 14.53 14.45
CA VAL A 74 1.44 15.76 13.96
C VAL A 74 2.39 16.22 15.07
N GLN A 75 3.70 16.15 14.82
CA GLN A 75 4.66 16.79 15.70
C GLN A 75 4.51 18.29 15.51
N SER A 76 3.78 18.94 16.41
CA SER A 76 3.77 20.39 16.50
C SER A 76 5.07 20.84 17.15
N ALA A 77 5.95 21.40 16.34
CA ALA A 77 7.06 22.22 16.81
C ALA A 77 6.50 23.52 17.45
N GLY A 78 6.97 23.83 18.65
CA GLY A 78 6.67 25.05 19.43
C GLY A 78 6.75 24.69 20.91
N ASP A 79 7.40 25.40 21.81
CA ASP A 79 8.08 26.68 21.82
C ASP A 79 8.98 26.62 23.08
N LYS A 80 10.25 27.04 23.00
CA LYS A 80 11.16 27.06 24.16
C LYS A 80 11.35 28.51 24.61
N ASP A 81 10.33 29.09 25.24
CA ASP A 81 10.50 30.29 26.05
C ASP A 81 10.07 30.02 27.49
N GLY A 82 11.06 29.98 28.38
CA GLY A 82 10.84 29.73 29.80
C GLY A 82 12.13 29.60 30.60
N VAL A 83 12.97 30.63 30.58
CA VAL A 83 13.98 30.84 31.64
C VAL A 83 13.28 31.56 32.80
N PRO A 84 13.27 31.01 34.01
CA PRO A 84 13.16 31.82 35.20
C PRO A 84 14.56 32.11 35.76
N VAL A 85 14.79 33.39 36.05
CA VAL A 85 15.91 33.95 36.82
C VAL A 85 15.94 33.42 38.25
#